data_AF-A0A2G5IMX3-F1
#
_entry.id   AF-A0A2G5IMX3-F1
#
_cell.length_a   1.000
_cell.length_b   1.000
_cell.length_c   1.000
_cell.angle_alpha   90.00
_cell.angle_beta   90.00
_cell.angle_gamma   90.00
#
_symmetry.space_group_name_H-M   'P 1'
#
loop_
_entity.id
_entity.type
_entity.pdbx_description
1 polymer ?
#
loop_
_entity_poly.entity_id
_entity_poly.type
_entity_poly.pdbx_seq_one_letter_code
_entity_poly.pdbx_strand_id
1 'polypeptide(L)'
;MAKTNPTQPKKPTPPQPGSRPSIRVDDALADDLAVLMSTGANLSDAIRAAVRQSADMHRTAWANGIVPRGTAPRLLAYQLEQKPTRAPRPTSPYAAASDKRPTPHATGRRIPAPPIGQTHRA
;
A
#
# COMPACT_ATOMS: atom_id res chain seq x y z
N MET A 1 -23.02 37.02 49.12
CA MET A 1 -23.55 35.92 48.28
C MET A 1 -22.46 35.52 47.30
N ALA A 2 -21.82 34.36 47.50
CA ALA A 2 -20.73 33.90 46.64
C ALA A 2 -21.30 33.22 45.38
N LYS A 3 -20.92 33.71 44.19
CA LYS A 3 -21.22 33.06 42.91
C LYS A 3 -20.14 31.98 42.65
N THR A 4 -20.46 30.73 42.95
CA THR A 4 -19.65 29.59 42.48
C THR A 4 -19.98 29.31 41.02
N ASN A 5 -19.04 29.55 40.11
CA ASN A 5 -19.14 29.12 38.72
C ASN A 5 -18.15 27.97 38.52
N PRO A 6 -18.57 26.69 38.63
CA PRO A 6 -17.66 25.59 38.39
C PRO A 6 -17.41 25.46 36.88
N THR A 7 -16.20 25.81 36.43
CA THR A 7 -15.78 25.58 35.03
C THR A 7 -15.63 24.09 34.79
N GLN A 8 -16.71 23.44 34.35
CA GLN A 8 -16.67 22.03 33.99
C GLN A 8 -15.95 21.89 32.64
N PRO A 9 -14.90 21.07 32.52
CA PRO A 9 -14.19 20.88 31.27
C PRO A 9 -15.13 20.21 30.25
N LYS A 10 -15.43 20.93 29.17
CA LYS A 10 -16.31 20.47 28.09
C LYS A 10 -15.64 19.30 27.37
N LYS A 11 -16.32 18.15 27.30
CA LYS A 11 -15.83 16.98 26.58
C LYS A 11 -15.58 17.37 25.11
N PRO A 12 -14.36 17.15 24.57
CA PRO A 12 -14.08 17.49 23.19
C PRO A 12 -15.00 16.71 22.26
N THR A 13 -15.67 17.44 21.36
CA THR A 13 -16.55 16.87 20.34
C THR A 13 -15.72 16.58 19.08
N PRO A 14 -15.95 15.45 18.39
CA PRO A 14 -15.26 15.19 17.13
C PRO A 14 -15.45 16.33 16.12
N PRO A 15 -14.42 16.66 15.31
CA PRO A 15 -14.54 17.66 14.25
C PRO A 15 -15.61 17.28 13.22
N GLN A 16 -16.29 18.27 12.65
CA GLN A 16 -17.27 18.05 11.58
C GLN A 16 -16.55 17.69 10.26
N PRO A 17 -17.17 16.87 9.38
CA PRO A 17 -16.64 16.62 8.04
C PRO A 17 -16.35 17.94 7.29
N GLY A 18 -15.21 18.01 6.59
CA GLY A 18 -14.77 19.21 5.87
C GLY A 18 -14.16 20.31 6.74
N SER A 19 -14.21 20.19 8.07
CA SER A 19 -13.48 21.11 8.96
C SER A 19 -11.97 20.97 8.82
N ARG A 20 -11.24 22.06 9.07
CA ARG A 20 -9.77 22.11 9.05
C ARG A 20 -9.26 22.21 10.49
N PRO A 21 -9.00 21.09 11.18
CA PRO A 21 -8.44 21.13 12.52
C PRO A 21 -7.01 21.67 12.49
N SER A 22 -6.65 22.45 13.51
CA SER A 22 -5.27 22.84 13.79
C SER A 22 -4.73 21.97 14.92
N ILE A 23 -3.56 21.37 14.70
CA ILE A 23 -2.88 20.53 15.68
C ILE A 23 -1.48 21.09 15.85
N ARG A 24 -1.06 21.29 17.10
CA ARG A 24 0.32 21.66 17.41
C ARG A 24 1.21 20.44 17.22
N VAL A 25 2.31 20.63 16.50
CA VAL A 25 3.31 19.59 16.27
C VAL A 25 4.44 19.82 17.26
N ASP A 26 4.58 18.91 18.21
CA ASP A 26 5.75 18.82 19.07
C ASP A 26 6.83 17.94 18.42
N ASP A 27 7.99 17.86 19.05
CA ASP A 27 9.15 17.14 18.49
C ASP A 27 8.86 15.66 18.26
N ALA A 28 8.15 15.02 19.19
CA ALA A 28 7.78 13.60 19.06
C ALA A 28 6.83 13.38 17.88
N LEU A 29 5.79 14.22 17.74
CA LEU A 29 4.89 14.13 16.60
C LEU A 29 5.61 14.44 15.28
N ALA A 30 6.58 15.37 15.28
CA ALA A 30 7.39 15.66 14.10
C ALA A 30 8.19 14.43 13.64
N ASP A 31 8.84 13.73 14.58
CA ASP A 31 9.62 12.52 14.30
C ASP A 31 8.73 11.38 13.77
N ASP A 32 7.59 11.14 14.38
CA ASP A 32 6.62 10.13 13.93
C ASP A 32 6.10 10.43 12.52
N LEU A 33 5.78 11.70 12.25
CA LEU A 33 5.33 12.13 10.93
C LEU A 33 6.43 11.96 9.88
N ALA A 34 7.69 12.22 10.23
CA ALA A 34 8.82 12.00 9.33
C ALA A 34 8.95 10.52 8.93
N VAL A 35 8.76 9.59 9.88
CA VAL A 35 8.75 8.15 9.59
C VAL A 35 7.63 7.80 8.61
N LEU A 36 6.40 8.27 8.84
CA LEU A 36 5.28 7.98 7.94
C LEU A 36 5.47 8.58 6.55
N MET A 37 5.97 9.81 6.47
CA MET A 37 6.19 10.53 5.21
C MET A 37 7.39 10.00 4.42
N SER A 38 8.32 9.28 5.06
CA SER A 38 9.44 8.61 4.35
C SER A 38 8.97 7.61 3.28
N THR A 39 7.72 7.15 3.37
CA THR A 39 7.06 6.27 2.39
C THR A 39 6.54 7.00 1.15
N GLY A 40 6.74 8.31 1.05
CA GLY A 40 6.27 9.16 -0.06
C GLY A 40 4.89 9.79 0.16
N ALA A 41 4.29 9.62 1.33
CA ALA A 41 3.03 10.27 1.70
C ALA A 41 3.26 11.75 2.06
N ASN A 42 2.30 12.62 1.72
CA ASN A 42 2.27 13.98 2.27
C ASN A 42 1.69 13.97 3.70
N LEU A 43 1.81 15.10 4.41
CA LEU A 43 1.34 15.26 5.79
C LEU A 43 -0.14 14.89 5.97
N SER A 44 -1.02 15.35 5.08
CA SER A 44 -2.46 15.07 5.19
C SER A 44 -2.77 13.59 5.02
N ASP A 45 -2.10 12.93 4.08
CA ASP A 45 -2.26 11.51 3.84
C ASP A 45 -1.66 10.66 4.97
N ALA A 46 -0.51 11.06 5.52
CA ALA A 46 0.09 10.42 6.70
C ALA A 46 -0.85 10.49 7.92
N ILE A 47 -1.41 11.67 8.23
CA ILE A 47 -2.37 11.83 9.34
C ILE A 47 -3.63 10.99 9.09
N ARG A 48 -4.19 11.03 7.88
CA ARG A 48 -5.38 10.23 7.53
C ARG A 48 -5.12 8.73 7.69
N ALA A 49 -3.96 8.25 7.26
CA ALA A 49 -3.57 6.85 7.37
C ALA A 49 -3.41 6.43 8.84
N ALA A 50 -2.68 7.21 9.64
CA ALA A 50 -2.47 6.93 11.06
C ALA A 50 -3.78 6.89 11.85
N VAL A 51 -4.65 7.89 11.65
CA VAL A 51 -5.97 7.95 12.31
C VAL A 51 -6.85 6.78 11.86
N ARG A 52 -6.84 6.43 10.57
CA ARG A 52 -7.59 5.29 10.06
C ARG A 52 -7.13 3.98 10.69
N GLN A 53 -5.82 3.71 10.69
CA GLN A 53 -5.25 2.51 11.28
C GLN A 53 -5.60 2.37 12.77
N SER A 54 -5.48 3.45 13.54
CA SER A 54 -5.89 3.45 14.95
C SER A 54 -7.39 3.21 15.13
N ALA A 55 -8.24 3.85 14.33
CA ALA A 55 -9.68 3.66 14.40
C ALA A 55 -10.10 2.23 14.01
N ASP A 56 -9.45 1.63 13.02
CA ASP A 56 -9.73 0.25 12.58
C ASP A 56 -9.31 -0.78 13.63
N MET A 57 -8.21 -0.54 14.35
CA MET A 57 -7.84 -1.32 15.54
C MET A 57 -8.96 -1.27 16.61
N HIS A 58 -9.50 -0.09 16.92
CA HIS A 58 -10.59 0.05 17.91
C HIS A 58 -11.87 -0.66 17.46
N ARG A 59 -12.28 -0.44 16.21
CA ARG A 59 -13.48 -1.08 15.65
C ARG A 59 -13.35 -2.60 15.66
N THR A 60 -12.19 -3.11 15.24
CA THR A 60 -11.91 -4.55 15.22
C THR A 60 -11.93 -5.14 16.64
N ALA A 61 -11.29 -4.48 17.61
CA ALA A 61 -11.26 -4.95 18.98
C ALA A 61 -12.68 -5.01 19.60
N TRP A 62 -13.52 -4.01 19.35
CA TRP A 62 -14.90 -4.00 19.83
C TRP A 62 -15.79 -5.00 19.12
N ALA A 63 -15.65 -5.13 17.80
CA ALA A 63 -16.46 -6.06 17.00
C ALA A 63 -16.20 -7.52 17.40
N ASN A 64 -14.96 -7.85 17.77
CA ASN A 64 -14.58 -9.19 18.21
C ASN A 64 -14.69 -9.39 19.73
N GLY A 65 -15.17 -8.40 20.49
CA GLY A 65 -15.32 -8.50 21.94
C GLY A 65 -14.01 -8.62 22.73
N ILE A 66 -12.87 -8.24 22.16
CA ILE A 66 -11.56 -8.29 22.83
C ILE A 66 -11.51 -7.32 24.01
N VAL A 67 -12.15 -6.16 23.85
CA VAL A 67 -12.37 -5.18 24.93
C VAL A 67 -13.81 -4.62 24.84
N PRO A 68 -14.39 -4.15 25.95
CA PRO A 68 -15.71 -3.51 25.93
C PRO A 68 -15.76 -2.28 25.02
N ARG A 69 -16.93 -2.03 24.42
CA ARG A 69 -17.14 -0.88 23.54
C ARG A 69 -16.84 0.43 24.29
N GLY A 70 -16.07 1.32 23.66
CA GLY A 70 -15.63 2.58 24.26
C GLY A 70 -14.33 2.47 25.07
N THR A 71 -13.76 1.27 25.21
CA THR A 71 -12.45 1.06 25.85
C THR A 71 -11.36 1.02 24.78
N ALA A 72 -10.22 1.69 25.05
CA ALA A 72 -9.07 1.65 24.16
C ALA A 72 -8.36 0.28 24.25
N PRO A 73 -8.16 -0.44 23.13
CA PRO A 73 -7.39 -1.67 23.12
C PRO A 73 -5.88 -1.37 23.23
N ARG A 74 -5.13 -2.33 23.78
CA ARG A 74 -3.66 -2.33 23.73
C ARG A 74 -3.18 -3.29 22.65
N LEU A 75 -2.33 -2.81 21.74
CA LEU A 75 -1.69 -3.66 20.74
C LEU A 75 -0.63 -4.54 21.43
N LEU A 76 -0.80 -5.87 21.34
CA LEU A 76 0.14 -6.84 21.94
C LEU A 76 1.15 -7.36 20.91
N ALA A 77 0.69 -7.63 19.69
CA ALA A 77 1.50 -8.11 18.58
C ALA A 77 0.89 -7.64 17.26
N TYR A 78 1.70 -7.61 16.21
CA TYR A 78 1.28 -7.25 14.87
C TYR A 78 2.02 -8.12 13.84
N GLN A 79 1.33 -8.43 12.74
CA GLN A 79 1.92 -9.04 11.56
C GLN A 79 1.91 -7.99 10.44
N LEU A 80 3.06 -7.78 9.80
CA LEU A 80 3.20 -6.82 8.70
C LEU A 80 3.42 -7.57 7.39
N GLU A 81 2.81 -7.05 6.34
CA GLU A 81 3.08 -7.43 4.96
C GLU A 81 3.56 -6.20 4.20
N GLN A 82 4.53 -6.38 3.31
CA GLN A 82 4.92 -5.33 2.40
C GLN A 82 3.78 -5.06 1.42
N LYS A 83 3.29 -3.82 1.35
CA LYS A 83 2.33 -3.42 0.33
C LYS A 83 2.96 -3.65 -1.06
N PRO A 84 2.29 -4.35 -1.99
CA PRO A 84 2.82 -4.55 -3.33
C PRO A 84 3.16 -3.22 -3.99
N THR A 85 4.40 -3.06 -4.43
CA THR A 85 4.90 -1.87 -5.13
C THR A 85 4.35 -1.86 -6.55
N ARG A 86 3.06 -1.53 -6.71
CA ARG A 86 2.29 -1.53 -7.98
C ARG A 86 2.14 -2.93 -8.59
N ALA A 87 0.93 -3.28 -9.00
CA ALA A 87 0.75 -4.45 -9.88
C ALA A 87 1.63 -4.29 -11.13
N PRO A 88 2.28 -5.36 -11.63
CA PRO A 88 3.05 -5.26 -12.87
C PRO A 88 2.17 -4.62 -13.95
N ARG A 89 2.70 -3.59 -14.62
CA ARG A 89 2.02 -2.98 -15.77
C ARG A 89 1.66 -4.13 -16.70
N PRO A 90 0.39 -4.28 -17.15
CA PRO A 90 0.08 -5.24 -18.19
C PRO A 90 1.02 -4.93 -19.36
N THR A 91 1.97 -5.81 -19.63
CA THR A 91 2.69 -5.76 -20.89
C THR A 91 1.61 -5.97 -21.94
N SER A 92 1.28 -4.90 -22.66
CA SER A 92 0.46 -5.00 -23.85
C SER A 92 1.03 -6.16 -24.67
N PRO A 93 0.24 -7.21 -24.99
CA PRO A 93 0.73 -8.28 -25.82
C PRO A 93 1.24 -7.63 -27.09
N TYR A 94 2.52 -7.83 -27.34
CA TYR A 94 3.27 -7.41 -28.52
C TYR A 94 2.34 -7.39 -29.74
N ALA A 95 2.07 -6.20 -30.29
CA ALA A 95 1.27 -6.09 -31.51
C ALA A 95 2.06 -6.76 -32.64
N ALA A 96 1.72 -8.00 -32.95
CA ALA A 96 2.33 -8.80 -34.02
C ALA A 96 2.19 -8.17 -35.42
N ALA A 97 1.57 -6.99 -35.54
CA ALA A 97 1.35 -6.27 -36.79
C ALA A 97 2.59 -5.49 -37.29
N SER A 98 3.66 -5.37 -36.49
CA SER A 98 4.86 -4.62 -36.88
C SER A 98 5.90 -5.44 -37.65
N ASP A 99 5.74 -6.76 -37.75
CA ASP A 99 6.70 -7.62 -38.47
C ASP A 99 6.33 -7.73 -39.96
N LYS A 100 6.38 -6.59 -40.68
CA LYS A 100 6.49 -6.62 -42.14
C LYS A 100 7.93 -6.97 -42.49
N ARG A 101 8.28 -8.26 -42.34
CA ARG A 101 9.54 -8.81 -42.83
C ARG A 101 9.62 -8.57 -44.34
N PRO A 102 10.64 -7.88 -44.87
CA PRO A 102 10.91 -7.88 -46.30
C PRO A 102 11.18 -9.33 -46.72
N THR A 103 10.44 -9.85 -47.69
CA THR A 103 10.70 -11.16 -48.30
C THR A 103 12.13 -11.20 -48.82
N PRO A 104 13.04 -12.02 -48.28
CA PRO A 104 14.34 -12.19 -48.90
C PRO A 104 14.13 -12.98 -50.21
N HIS A 105 14.52 -12.38 -51.32
CA HIS A 105 14.58 -13.05 -52.61
C HIS A 105 15.39 -14.34 -52.47
N ALA A 106 14.79 -15.46 -52.86
CA ALA A 106 15.42 -16.76 -52.83
C ALA A 106 16.55 -16.82 -53.87
N THR A 107 17.79 -16.60 -53.44
CA THR A 107 18.97 -17.01 -54.22
C THR A 107 19.47 -18.32 -53.65
N GLY A 108 19.26 -19.38 -54.42
CA GLY A 108 19.54 -20.75 -54.03
C GLY A 108 21.03 -20.99 -53.70
N ARG A 109 21.26 -21.52 -52.50
CA ARG A 109 22.43 -22.37 -52.23
C ARG A 109 21.93 -23.70 -51.69
N ARG A 110 22.08 -24.76 -52.50
CA ARG A 110 21.90 -26.15 -52.06
C ARG A 110 22.96 -26.46 -51.02
N ILE A 111 22.56 -26.81 -49.81
CA ILE A 111 23.42 -27.46 -48.83
C ILE A 111 23.18 -28.97 -48.98
N PRO A 112 24.22 -29.79 -49.23
CA PRO A 112 24.05 -31.24 -49.32
C PRO A 112 23.78 -31.84 -47.93
N ALA A 113 22.90 -32.83 -47.86
CA ALA A 113 22.56 -33.54 -46.62
C ALA A 113 23.72 -34.42 -46.14
N PRO A 114 23.92 -34.59 -44.82
CA PRO A 114 24.94 -35.49 -44.29
C PRO A 114 24.55 -36.97 -44.46
N PRO A 115 25.52 -37.89 -44.59
CA PRO A 115 25.27 -39.32 -44.79
C PRO A 115 24.72 -40.00 -43.53
N ILE A 116 23.73 -40.88 -43.71
CA ILE A 116 23.10 -41.68 -42.65
C ILE A 116 24.04 -42.85 -42.30
N GLY A 117 24.65 -42.83 -41.11
CA GLY A 117 25.45 -43.93 -40.60
C GLY A 117 24.58 -45.14 -40.25
N GLN A 118 24.87 -46.28 -40.88
CA GLN A 118 24.19 -47.55 -40.65
C GLN A 118 24.61 -48.20 -39.32
N THR A 119 23.63 -48.82 -38.67
CA THR A 119 23.70 -49.66 -37.46
C THR A 119 24.75 -50.76 -37.51
N HIS A 120 25.33 -51.15 -36.36
CA HIS A 120 25.37 -52.56 -35.93
C HIS A 120 25.59 -52.67 -34.40
N ARG A 121 24.65 -53.37 -33.76
CA ARG A 121 24.75 -53.99 -32.43
C ARG A 121 25.84 -55.08 -32.46
N ALA A 122 26.55 -55.23 -31.36
CA ALA A 122 26.99 -56.52 -30.82
C ALA A 122 26.72 -56.51 -29.31
#